data_AF-A0A1G4T7Q6-F1
#
_entry.id   AF-A0A1G4T7Q6-F1
#
_cell.length_a   1.000
_cell.length_b   1.000
_cell.length_c   1.000
_cell.angle_alpha   90.00
_cell.angle_beta   90.00
_cell.angle_gamma   90.00
#
_symmetry.space_group_name_H-M   'P 1'
#
loop_
_entity.id
_entity.type
_entity.pdbx_description
1 polymer ?
#
loop_
_entity_poly.entity_id
_entity_poly.type
_entity_poly.pdbx_seq_one_letter_code
_entity_poly.pdbx_strand_id
1 'polypeptide(L)' 'MNNSDANKAQSALGRAIALWNQGRDISFHHAQELREDGYDVAALRRFHFKLAL' A
#
# COMPACT_ATOMS: atom_id res chain seq x y z
N MET A 1 -14.27 9.33 -15.03
CA MET A 1 -13.34 8.93 -13.95
C MET A 1 -14.06 9.02 -12.61
N ASN A 2 -14.18 7.93 -11.86
CA ASN A 2 -14.78 7.94 -10.52
C ASN A 2 -13.79 8.61 -9.55
N ASN A 3 -14.21 9.66 -8.85
CA ASN A 3 -13.39 10.38 -7.85
C ASN A 3 -12.89 9.45 -6.72
N SER A 4 -13.56 8.34 -6.49
CA SER A 4 -13.21 7.35 -5.47
C SER A 4 -11.87 6.64 -5.73
N ASP A 5 -11.52 6.41 -7.00
CA ASP A 5 -10.28 5.71 -7.36
C ASP A 5 -9.06 6.63 -7.26
N ALA A 6 -9.24 7.91 -7.62
CA ALA A 6 -8.20 8.94 -7.46
C ALA A 6 -7.87 9.19 -5.98
N ASN A 7 -8.90 9.25 -5.13
CA ASN A 7 -8.72 9.44 -3.69
C ASN A 7 -8.10 8.20 -3.02
N LYS A 8 -8.47 6.98 -3.48
CA LYS A 8 -7.79 5.74 -3.08
C LYS A 8 -6.33 5.71 -3.50
N ALA A 9 -5.98 6.16 -4.71
CA ALA A 9 -4.59 6.24 -5.17
C ALA A 9 -3.75 7.25 -4.36
N GLN A 10 -4.38 8.30 -3.80
CA GLN A 10 -3.72 9.27 -2.94
C GLN A 10 -3.52 8.78 -1.49
N SER A 11 -4.32 7.83 -1.02
CA SER A 11 -4.17 7.24 0.32
C SER A 11 -2.82 6.52 0.50
N ALA A 12 -2.35 6.41 1.74
CA ALA A 12 -1.10 5.71 2.07
C ALA A 12 -1.13 4.25 1.58
N LEU A 13 -2.29 3.59 1.68
CA LEU A 13 -2.51 2.24 1.16
C LEU A 13 -2.44 2.17 -0.36
N GLY A 14 -3.08 3.09 -1.07
CA GLY A 14 -3.02 3.12 -2.54
C GLY A 14 -1.59 3.33 -3.05
N ARG A 15 -0.83 4.23 -2.42
CA ARG A 15 0.59 4.45 -2.71
C ARG A 15 1.42 3.19 -2.47
N ALA A 16 1.17 2.48 -1.36
CA ALA A 16 1.87 1.24 -1.04
C ALA A 16 1.59 0.12 -2.05
N ILE A 17 0.32 -0.09 -2.40
CA ILE A 17 -0.08 -1.08 -3.41
C ILE A 17 0.54 -0.75 -4.78
N ALA A 18 0.56 0.52 -5.18
CA ALA A 18 1.17 0.94 -6.44
C ALA A 18 2.68 0.62 -6.49
N LEU A 19 3.41 0.82 -5.38
CA LEU A 19 4.83 0.46 -5.28
C LEU A 19 5.04 -1.06 -5.30
N TRP A 20 4.23 -1.82 -4.56
CA TRP A 20 4.33 -3.28 -4.56
C TRP A 20 3.97 -3.90 -5.92
N ASN A 21 3.03 -3.31 -6.66
CA ASN A 21 2.73 -3.71 -8.05
C ASN A 21 3.92 -3.51 -9.00
N GLN A 22 4.83 -2.58 -8.68
CA GLN A 22 6.10 -2.41 -9.40
C GLN A 22 7.20 -3.34 -8.88
N GLY A 23 6.91 -4.21 -7.90
CA GLY A 23 7.90 -5.04 -7.22
C GLY A 23 8.82 -4.26 -6.27
N ARG A 24 8.45 -3.02 -5.90
CA ARG A 24 9.25 -2.16 -5.04
C ARG A 24 8.73 -2.19 -3.61
N ASP A 25 9.64 -2.14 -2.66
CA ASP A 25 9.27 -1.93 -1.26
C ASP A 25 8.89 -0.47 -0.97
N ILE A 26 8.07 -0.29 0.07
CA ILE A 26 7.71 1.02 0.60
C ILE A 26 8.78 1.54 1.56
N SER A 27 8.95 2.85 1.62
CA SER A 27 9.85 3.49 2.58
C SER A 27 9.33 3.37 4.03
N PHE A 28 10.22 3.53 5.01
CA PHE A 28 9.85 3.52 6.43
C PHE A 28 8.75 4.54 6.75
N HIS A 29 8.83 5.74 6.17
CA HIS A 29 7.81 6.77 6.33
C HIS A 29 6.42 6.31 5.89
N HIS A 30 6.31 5.68 4.71
CA HIS A 30 5.03 5.13 4.24
C HIS A 30 4.54 3.98 5.13
N ALA A 31 5.45 3.14 5.61
CA ALA A 31 5.10 2.08 6.56
C ALA A 31 4.68 2.62 7.94
N GLN A 32 5.08 3.84 8.30
CA GLN A 32 4.60 4.51 9.51
C GLN A 32 3.20 5.08 9.27
N GLU A 33 2.99 5.80 8.16
CA GLU A 33 1.70 6.38 7.77
C GLU A 33 0.60 5.29 7.71
N LEU A 34 0.91 4.13 7.14
CA LEU A 34 -0.01 2.98 7.14
C LEU A 34 -0.35 2.46 8.54
N ARG A 35 0.62 2.44 9.46
CA ARG A 35 0.39 1.98 10.83
C ARG A 35 -0.42 2.99 11.63
N GLU A 36 -0.21 4.29 11.39
CA GLU A 36 -1.00 5.38 11.98
C GLU A 36 -2.45 5.32 11.48
N ASP A 37 -2.67 4.95 10.22
CA ASP A 37 -3.99 4.65 9.65
C ASP A 37 -4.61 3.33 10.17
N GLY A 38 -3.89 2.56 11.00
CA GLY A 38 -4.36 1.32 11.62
C GLY A 38 -4.13 0.04 10.80
N TYR A 39 -3.34 0.11 9.72
CA TYR A 39 -3.01 -1.05 8.90
C TYR A 39 -1.83 -1.85 9.46
N ASP A 40 -1.94 -3.18 9.40
CA ASP A 40 -0.81 -4.08 9.58
C ASP A 40 0.00 -4.20 8.27
N VAL A 41 1.06 -3.41 8.19
CA VAL A 41 1.96 -3.36 7.02
C VAL A 41 2.61 -4.70 6.71
N ALA A 42 2.95 -5.49 7.74
CA ALA A 42 3.60 -6.78 7.53
C ALA A 42 2.61 -7.80 6.93
N ALA A 43 1.37 -7.80 7.42
CA ALA A 43 0.31 -8.63 6.86
C ALA A 43 -0.03 -8.22 5.41
N LEU A 44 -0.18 -6.92 5.14
CA LEU A 44 -0.43 -6.38 3.80
C LEU A 44 0.66 -6.77 2.81
N ARG A 45 1.92 -6.56 3.19
CA ARG A 45 3.08 -6.92 2.36
C ARG A 45 3.10 -8.42 2.05
N ARG A 46 2.93 -9.26 3.07
CA ARG A 46 2.91 -10.73 2.90
C ARG A 46 1.78 -11.16 1.97
N PHE A 47 0.59 -10.60 2.12
CA PHE A 47 -0.55 -10.91 1.27
C PHE A 47 -0.28 -10.52 -0.19
N HIS A 48 0.22 -9.31 -0.42
CA HIS A 48 0.54 -8.80 -1.76
C HIS A 48 1.56 -9.65 -2.48
N PHE A 49 2.68 -10.00 -1.83
CA PHE A 49 3.73 -10.82 -2.44
C PHE A 49 3.38 -12.31 -2.52
N LYS A 50 2.53 -12.83 -1.63
CA LYS A 50 2.05 -14.22 -1.69
C LYS A 50 1.08 -14.43 -2.87
N LEU A 51 0.31 -13.42 -3.24
CA LEU A 51 -0.58 -13.44 -4.41
C LEU A 51 0.16 -13.21 -5.75
N ALA A 52 1.43 -12.80 -5.72
CA ALA A 52 2.23 -12.54 -6.91
C ALA A 52 2.99 -13.78 -7.44
N LEU A 53 2.66 -14.98 -6.94
CA LEU A 53 3.19 -16.29 -7.36
C LEU A 53 2.17 -17.01 -8.26
#